data_AF-A0A945NFC3-F1
#
_entry.id   AF-A0A945NFC3-F1
#
_cell.length_a   1.000
_cell.length_b   1.000
_cell.length_c   1.000
_cell.angle_alpha   90.00
_cell.angle_beta   90.00
_cell.angle_gamma   90.00
#
_symmetry.space_group_name_H-M   'P 1'
#
loop_
_entity.id
_entity.type
_entity.pdbx_description
1 polymer ?
#
loop_
_entity_poly.entity_id
_entity_poly.type
_entity_poly.pdbx_seq_one_letter_code
_entity_poly.pdbx_strand_id
1 'polypeptide(L)'
;MPKIIEGSQGKLATVGLSNSSEKIKVINVIGNSLVKSIKGRSSNLLSTSADSGSTVTETVLSKITSASISNLDEAGLSSVDIGTASSELVGTIVGSLGSGGLTSNELGGALDKITAGAVGSLDQITGFSVSSLGDAIDNITSGATAALGDIDVTGFSSDDLNTMVGKVTSGATGALGEITMTGYSSDNLSSMVEKVTAGATGALGKIVMTGYDSSDLTGMMEKVT
;
A
#
# COMPACT_ATOMS: atom_id res chain seq x y z
N MET A 1 -0.28 -16.66 -4.68
CA MET A 1 0.14 -15.32 -5.15
C MET A 1 1.49 -14.90 -4.58
N PRO A 2 1.79 -15.03 -3.27
CA PRO A 2 3.11 -14.68 -2.73
C PRO A 2 4.30 -15.34 -3.43
N LYS A 3 4.23 -16.65 -3.72
CA LYS A 3 5.30 -17.35 -4.46
C LYS A 3 5.53 -16.88 -5.90
N ILE A 4 4.49 -16.33 -6.56
CA ILE A 4 4.64 -15.74 -7.90
C ILE A 4 5.45 -14.45 -7.78
N ILE A 5 5.16 -13.65 -6.76
CA ILE A 5 5.85 -12.40 -6.47
C ILE A 5 7.32 -12.66 -6.17
N GLU A 6 7.62 -13.51 -5.17
CA GLU A 6 8.99 -13.88 -4.78
C GLU A 6 9.82 -14.33 -5.99
N GLY A 7 9.28 -15.23 -6.82
CA GLY A 7 9.98 -15.74 -8.00
C GLY A 7 10.16 -14.72 -9.12
N SER A 8 9.17 -13.86 -9.36
CA SER A 8 9.22 -12.87 -10.45
C SER A 8 10.03 -11.62 -10.07
N GLN A 9 9.77 -11.02 -8.91
CA GLN A 9 10.51 -9.86 -8.41
C GLN A 9 11.94 -10.21 -8.05
N GLY A 10 12.18 -11.35 -7.38
CA GLY A 10 13.54 -11.76 -6.98
C GLY A 10 14.46 -12.00 -8.18
N LYS A 11 13.92 -12.21 -9.38
CA LYS A 11 14.73 -12.36 -10.59
C LYS A 11 15.17 -11.02 -11.20
N LEU A 12 14.52 -9.91 -10.84
CA LEU A 12 14.78 -8.58 -11.41
C LEU A 12 16.20 -8.09 -11.13
N ALA A 13 16.81 -8.51 -10.02
CA ALA A 13 18.21 -8.21 -9.72
C ALA A 13 19.18 -8.74 -10.79
N THR A 14 18.78 -9.77 -11.54
CA THR A 14 19.65 -10.51 -12.49
C THR A 14 19.20 -10.46 -13.94
N VAL A 15 18.05 -9.85 -14.25
CA VAL A 15 17.44 -9.89 -15.59
C VAL A 15 17.94 -8.79 -16.54
N GLY A 16 18.96 -8.03 -16.12
CA GLY A 16 19.61 -7.02 -16.97
C GLY A 16 18.89 -5.66 -17.05
N LEU A 17 18.07 -5.32 -16.05
CA LEU A 17 17.49 -3.98 -15.93
C LEU A 17 18.54 -2.96 -15.49
N SER A 18 18.53 -1.79 -16.10
CA SER A 18 19.62 -0.81 -16.09
C SER A 18 19.67 0.01 -14.80
N ASN A 19 18.52 0.24 -14.15
CA ASN A 19 18.41 1.08 -12.96
C ASN A 19 17.15 0.77 -12.13
N SER A 20 17.03 1.40 -10.96
CA SER A 20 15.91 1.26 -10.03
C SER A 20 14.56 1.64 -10.65
N SER A 21 14.50 2.68 -11.49
CA SER A 21 13.24 3.10 -12.13
C SER A 21 12.68 2.01 -13.07
N GLU A 22 13.53 1.34 -13.85
CA GLU A 22 13.09 0.22 -14.69
C GLU A 22 12.59 -0.97 -13.86
N LYS A 23 13.27 -1.29 -12.76
CA LYS A 23 12.85 -2.34 -11.82
C LYS A 23 11.47 -2.02 -11.22
N ILE A 24 11.29 -0.80 -10.74
CA ILE A 24 10.02 -0.33 -10.13
C ILE A 24 8.87 -0.44 -11.14
N LYS A 25 9.07 -0.04 -12.40
CA LYS A 25 8.04 -0.22 -13.44
C LYS A 25 7.61 -1.68 -13.61
N VAL A 26 8.56 -2.61 -13.62
CA VAL A 26 8.24 -4.04 -13.74
C VAL A 26 7.54 -4.55 -12.48
N ILE A 27 7.97 -4.12 -11.29
CA ILE A 27 7.31 -4.42 -10.01
C ILE A 27 5.84 -3.95 -10.03
N ASN A 28 5.59 -2.72 -10.48
CA ASN A 28 4.23 -2.17 -10.59
C ASN A 28 3.36 -2.97 -11.56
N VAL A 29 3.93 -3.42 -12.69
CA VAL A 29 3.21 -4.30 -13.64
C VAL A 29 2.84 -5.64 -13.00
N ILE A 30 3.75 -6.24 -12.21
CA ILE A 30 3.47 -7.50 -11.48
C ILE A 30 2.33 -7.28 -10.47
N GLY A 31 2.44 -6.26 -9.61
CA GLY A 31 1.42 -5.94 -8.61
C GLY A 31 0.05 -5.68 -9.23
N ASN A 32 -0.01 -4.79 -10.23
CA ASN A 32 -1.25 -4.47 -10.96
C ASN A 32 -1.90 -5.72 -11.58
N SER A 33 -1.10 -6.56 -12.24
CA SER A 33 -1.59 -7.78 -12.90
C SER A 33 -2.19 -8.76 -11.88
N LEU A 34 -1.59 -8.87 -10.69
CA LEU A 34 -2.11 -9.74 -9.64
C LEU A 34 -3.42 -9.21 -9.07
N VAL A 35 -3.54 -7.91 -8.81
CA VAL A 35 -4.80 -7.27 -8.37
C VAL A 35 -5.90 -7.48 -9.41
N LYS A 36 -5.63 -7.19 -10.69
CA LYS A 36 -6.58 -7.39 -11.78
C LYS A 36 -7.02 -8.85 -11.93
N SER A 37 -6.14 -9.80 -11.63
CA SER A 37 -6.46 -11.23 -11.70
C SER A 37 -7.52 -11.67 -10.69
N ILE A 38 -7.83 -10.87 -9.66
CA ILE A 38 -8.89 -11.16 -8.68
C ILE A 38 -10.27 -11.05 -9.33
N LYS A 39 -10.44 -10.18 -10.33
CA LYS A 39 -11.72 -9.92 -10.99
C LYS A 39 -12.34 -11.21 -11.53
N GLY A 40 -13.57 -11.49 -11.10
CA GLY A 40 -14.30 -12.70 -11.48
C GLY A 40 -13.75 -14.01 -10.89
N ARG A 41 -12.77 -13.95 -9.98
CA ARG A 41 -12.14 -15.11 -9.35
C ARG A 41 -12.24 -15.11 -7.82
N SER A 42 -12.87 -14.11 -7.22
CA SER A 42 -13.07 -14.01 -5.76
C SER A 42 -13.78 -15.25 -5.19
N SER A 43 -14.73 -15.84 -5.92
CA SER A 43 -15.41 -17.08 -5.52
C SER A 43 -14.51 -18.32 -5.48
N ASN A 44 -13.34 -18.28 -6.12
CA ASN A 44 -12.36 -19.36 -6.10
C ASN A 44 -11.39 -19.25 -4.93
N LEU A 45 -11.47 -18.18 -4.14
CA LEU A 45 -10.66 -17.99 -2.95
C LEU A 45 -11.32 -18.72 -1.77
N LEU A 46 -10.54 -19.54 -1.05
CA LEU A 46 -11.05 -20.30 0.08
C LEU A 46 -11.32 -19.38 1.26
N SER A 47 -12.56 -19.35 1.77
CA SER A 47 -12.94 -18.52 2.91
C SER A 47 -12.13 -18.81 4.18
N THR A 48 -11.67 -20.05 4.35
CA THR A 48 -10.80 -20.47 5.44
C THR A 48 -9.38 -19.90 5.37
N SER A 49 -9.00 -19.27 4.25
CA SER A 49 -7.69 -18.62 4.09
C SER A 49 -7.69 -17.13 4.43
N ALA A 50 -8.85 -16.58 4.81
CA ALA A 50 -8.96 -15.21 5.28
C ALA A 50 -8.30 -15.04 6.65
N ASP A 51 -7.56 -13.94 6.81
CA ASP A 51 -6.99 -13.56 8.08
C ASP A 51 -8.12 -13.07 9.01
N SER A 52 -7.95 -13.20 10.33
CA SER A 52 -8.96 -12.86 11.32
C SER A 52 -9.50 -11.42 11.12
N GLY A 53 -10.82 -11.28 11.06
CA GLY A 53 -11.47 -9.98 10.87
C GLY A 53 -11.37 -9.39 9.47
N SER A 54 -10.91 -10.16 8.47
CA SER A 54 -10.80 -9.74 7.08
C SER A 54 -11.65 -10.62 6.16
N THR A 55 -12.06 -10.08 5.02
CA THR A 55 -12.57 -10.90 3.91
C THR A 55 -11.41 -11.61 3.20
N VAL A 56 -11.74 -12.61 2.38
CA VAL A 56 -10.72 -13.33 1.59
C VAL A 56 -10.07 -12.41 0.56
N THR A 57 -10.84 -11.51 -0.05
CA THR A 57 -10.34 -10.53 -1.02
C THR A 57 -9.37 -9.56 -0.35
N GLU A 58 -9.73 -9.02 0.81
CA GLU A 58 -8.86 -8.16 1.62
C GLU A 58 -7.56 -8.88 2.01
N THR A 59 -7.65 -10.15 2.42
CA THR A 59 -6.50 -10.97 2.76
C THR A 59 -5.58 -11.18 1.56
N VAL A 60 -6.14 -11.43 0.38
CA VAL A 60 -5.35 -11.58 -0.86
C VAL A 60 -4.66 -10.27 -1.24
N LEU A 61 -5.35 -9.14 -1.15
CA LEU A 61 -4.78 -7.82 -1.45
C LEU A 61 -3.65 -7.46 -0.48
N SER A 62 -3.83 -7.72 0.82
CA SER A 62 -2.77 -7.60 1.81
C SER A 62 -1.57 -8.49 1.45
N LYS A 63 -1.80 -9.77 1.15
CA LYS A 63 -0.73 -10.72 0.80
C LYS A 63 -0.02 -10.41 -0.53
N ILE A 64 -0.71 -9.80 -1.50
CA ILE A 64 -0.06 -9.29 -2.71
C ILE A 64 0.85 -8.12 -2.34
N THR A 65 0.34 -7.18 -1.54
CA THR A 65 1.08 -5.97 -1.18
C THR A 65 2.28 -6.28 -0.31
N SER A 66 2.09 -7.02 0.78
CA SER A 66 3.15 -7.37 1.73
C SER A 66 4.27 -8.17 1.08
N ALA A 67 3.94 -9.21 0.30
CA ALA A 67 4.94 -9.99 -0.42
C ALA A 67 5.68 -9.17 -1.48
N SER A 68 5.00 -8.19 -2.09
CA SER A 68 5.64 -7.33 -3.11
C SER A 68 6.57 -6.29 -2.49
N ILE A 69 6.26 -5.82 -1.29
CA ILE A 69 7.06 -4.85 -0.53
C ILE A 69 8.24 -5.55 0.13
N SER A 70 8.04 -6.67 0.83
CA SER A 70 9.13 -7.37 1.51
C SER A 70 10.18 -8.01 0.59
N ASN A 71 9.92 -8.04 -0.72
CA ASN A 71 10.83 -8.59 -1.72
C ASN A 71 11.49 -7.50 -2.59
N LEU A 72 11.40 -6.21 -2.20
CA LEU A 72 11.97 -5.10 -2.96
C LEU A 72 13.50 -5.07 -2.91
N ASP A 73 14.11 -5.39 -1.77
CA ASP A 73 15.58 -5.54 -1.66
C ASP A 73 16.08 -6.71 -2.51
N GLU A 74 15.31 -7.80 -2.60
CA GLU A 74 15.64 -8.96 -3.45
C GLU A 74 15.43 -8.70 -4.94
N ALA A 75 14.60 -7.72 -5.29
CA ALA A 75 14.57 -7.16 -6.65
C ALA A 75 15.84 -6.33 -6.97
N GLY A 76 16.72 -6.14 -5.98
CA GLY A 76 17.97 -5.40 -6.09
C GLY A 76 17.76 -3.89 -6.01
N LEU A 77 16.76 -3.43 -5.27
CA LEU A 77 16.58 -2.01 -4.96
C LEU A 77 17.39 -1.64 -3.71
N SER A 78 17.91 -0.42 -3.68
CA SER A 78 18.59 0.11 -2.49
C SER A 78 17.57 0.54 -1.44
N SER A 79 17.98 0.63 -0.17
CA SER A 79 17.08 1.11 0.91
C SER A 79 16.53 2.51 0.66
N VAL A 80 17.25 3.35 -0.10
CA VAL A 80 16.80 4.68 -0.52
C VAL A 80 15.71 4.58 -1.58
N ASP A 81 15.85 3.67 -2.54
CA ASP A 81 14.87 3.48 -3.62
C ASP A 81 13.61 2.74 -3.15
N ILE A 82 13.70 1.96 -2.07
CA ILE A 82 12.56 1.18 -1.54
C ILE A 82 11.42 2.09 -1.09
N GLY A 83 11.70 3.27 -0.54
CA GLY A 83 10.64 4.25 -0.21
C GLY A 83 9.82 4.64 -1.45
N THR A 84 10.49 5.07 -2.53
CA THR A 84 9.83 5.41 -3.80
C THR A 84 9.12 4.20 -4.41
N ALA A 85 9.77 3.05 -4.44
CA ALA A 85 9.19 1.82 -4.97
C ALA A 85 7.92 1.41 -4.21
N SER A 86 7.94 1.54 -2.87
CA SER A 86 6.79 1.23 -2.01
C SER A 86 5.63 2.19 -2.27
N SER A 87 5.92 3.49 -2.42
CA SER A 87 4.91 4.49 -2.77
C SER A 87 4.22 4.18 -4.10
N GLU A 88 5.01 3.95 -5.16
CA GLU A 88 4.49 3.68 -6.50
C GLU A 88 3.73 2.35 -6.57
N LEU A 89 4.23 1.32 -5.91
CA LEU A 89 3.60 0.00 -5.88
C LEU A 89 2.26 0.05 -5.14
N VAL A 90 2.22 0.64 -3.95
CA VAL A 90 0.96 0.77 -3.18
C VAL A 90 -0.03 1.64 -3.95
N GLY A 91 0.41 2.76 -4.52
CA GLY A 91 -0.44 3.59 -5.37
C GLY A 91 -0.99 2.81 -6.58
N THR A 92 -0.14 2.02 -7.25
CA THR A 92 -0.55 1.16 -8.37
C THR A 92 -1.60 0.12 -7.94
N ILE A 93 -1.41 -0.51 -6.79
CA ILE A 93 -2.35 -1.51 -6.24
C ILE A 93 -3.69 -0.84 -5.92
N VAL A 94 -3.67 0.32 -5.26
CA VAL A 94 -4.86 1.10 -4.89
C VAL A 94 -5.63 1.55 -6.13
N GLY A 95 -4.97 2.20 -7.09
CA GLY A 95 -5.62 2.63 -8.34
C GLY A 95 -6.15 1.46 -9.19
N SER A 96 -5.65 0.24 -8.96
CA SER A 96 -6.09 -0.96 -9.68
C SER A 96 -7.32 -1.66 -9.06
N LEU A 97 -7.82 -1.22 -7.89
CA LEU A 97 -8.87 -1.95 -7.16
C LEU A 97 -10.17 -2.11 -7.96
N GLY A 98 -10.61 -1.09 -8.67
CA GLY A 98 -11.80 -1.20 -9.53
C GLY A 98 -11.60 -2.16 -10.69
N SER A 99 -10.41 -2.15 -11.30
CA SER A 99 -10.04 -3.15 -12.31
C SER A 99 -9.88 -4.56 -11.72
N GLY A 100 -9.60 -4.67 -10.42
CA GLY A 100 -9.63 -5.90 -9.62
C GLY A 100 -11.05 -6.41 -9.32
N GLY A 101 -12.08 -5.66 -9.68
CA GLY A 101 -13.48 -6.04 -9.54
C GLY A 101 -14.10 -5.73 -8.18
N LEU A 102 -13.47 -4.86 -7.38
CA LEU A 102 -14.03 -4.41 -6.11
C LEU A 102 -15.16 -3.40 -6.34
N THR A 103 -16.15 -3.44 -5.45
CA THR A 103 -17.23 -2.47 -5.33
C THR A 103 -16.86 -1.36 -4.34
N SER A 104 -17.59 -0.24 -4.36
CA SER A 104 -17.32 0.90 -3.46
C SER A 104 -17.38 0.51 -1.97
N ASN A 105 -18.27 -0.41 -1.62
CA ASN A 105 -18.41 -0.92 -0.26
C ASN A 105 -17.23 -1.79 0.22
N GLU A 106 -16.43 -2.33 -0.71
CA GLU A 106 -15.27 -3.17 -0.40
C GLU A 106 -13.96 -2.35 -0.31
N LEU A 107 -13.94 -1.13 -0.85
CA LEU A 107 -12.73 -0.29 -0.92
C LEU A 107 -12.16 0.01 0.47
N GLY A 108 -13.02 0.35 1.44
CA GLY A 108 -12.54 0.73 2.77
C GLY A 108 -11.77 -0.37 3.49
N GLY A 109 -12.26 -1.61 3.44
CA GLY A 109 -11.57 -2.76 4.01
C GLY A 109 -10.33 -3.14 3.21
N ALA A 110 -10.39 -3.06 1.88
CA ALA A 110 -9.26 -3.29 1.01
C ALA A 110 -8.10 -2.32 1.28
N LEU A 111 -8.38 -1.02 1.37
CA LEU A 111 -7.39 0.02 1.66
C LEU A 111 -6.71 -0.21 3.01
N ASP A 112 -7.50 -0.48 4.06
CA ASP A 112 -6.99 -0.82 5.40
C ASP A 112 -5.99 -1.99 5.33
N LYS A 113 -6.34 -3.07 4.62
CA LYS A 113 -5.49 -4.26 4.52
C LYS A 113 -4.31 -4.12 3.56
N ILE A 114 -4.42 -3.31 2.52
CA ILE A 114 -3.31 -2.98 1.62
C ILE A 114 -2.26 -2.18 2.39
N THR A 115 -2.65 -1.11 3.08
CA THR A 115 -1.67 -0.26 3.79
C THR A 115 -1.11 -0.95 5.03
N ALA A 116 -1.91 -1.73 5.76
CA ALA A 116 -1.42 -2.58 6.85
C ALA A 116 -0.42 -3.62 6.34
N GLY A 117 -0.76 -4.31 5.24
CA GLY A 117 0.13 -5.31 4.63
C GLY A 117 1.44 -4.70 4.12
N ALA A 118 1.39 -3.50 3.54
CA ALA A 118 2.58 -2.78 3.11
C ALA A 118 3.50 -2.42 4.29
N VAL A 119 2.97 -1.68 5.28
CA VAL A 119 3.74 -1.20 6.43
C VAL A 119 4.26 -2.36 7.29
N GLY A 120 3.42 -3.34 7.59
CA GLY A 120 3.78 -4.49 8.42
C GLY A 120 4.76 -5.46 7.76
N SER A 121 5.13 -5.24 6.50
CA SER A 121 6.13 -6.04 5.78
C SER A 121 7.50 -5.39 5.66
N LEU A 122 7.63 -4.11 6.06
CA LEU A 122 8.88 -3.35 5.93
C LEU A 122 9.99 -3.86 6.85
N ASP A 123 9.65 -4.56 7.93
CA ASP A 123 10.63 -5.16 8.84
C ASP A 123 11.36 -6.38 8.25
N GLN A 124 10.86 -6.92 7.14
CA GLN A 124 11.50 -7.99 6.37
C GLN A 124 12.59 -7.46 5.43
N ILE A 125 12.63 -6.15 5.19
CA ILE A 125 13.65 -5.54 4.33
C ILE A 125 14.98 -5.43 5.06
N THR A 126 16.01 -5.99 4.43
CA THR A 126 17.36 -5.95 4.98
C THR A 126 17.98 -4.55 4.90
N GLY A 127 18.74 -4.17 5.93
CA GLY A 127 19.47 -2.89 5.97
C GLY A 127 18.63 -1.66 6.30
N PHE A 128 17.36 -1.83 6.67
CA PHE A 128 16.54 -0.74 7.19
C PHE A 128 17.01 -0.29 8.58
N SER A 129 17.06 1.02 8.77
CA SER A 129 17.09 1.65 10.09
C SER A 129 15.70 2.17 10.45
N VAL A 130 15.46 2.54 11.71
CA VAL A 130 14.20 3.18 12.13
C VAL A 130 13.88 4.44 11.32
N SER A 131 14.91 5.19 10.89
CA SER A 131 14.71 6.36 10.03
C SER A 131 14.19 5.95 8.65
N SER A 132 14.84 4.96 8.01
CA SER A 132 14.46 4.48 6.68
C SER A 132 13.10 3.79 6.69
N LEU A 133 12.75 3.10 7.79
CA LEU A 133 11.41 2.60 8.05
C LEU A 133 10.38 3.74 8.06
N GLY A 134 10.64 4.79 8.85
CA GLY A 134 9.75 5.95 8.92
C GLY A 134 9.54 6.64 7.57
N ASP A 135 10.61 6.78 6.78
CA ASP A 135 10.52 7.35 5.43
C ASP A 135 9.76 6.44 4.46
N ALA A 136 9.90 5.11 4.57
CA ALA A 136 9.10 4.18 3.78
C ALA A 136 7.62 4.21 4.17
N ILE A 137 7.30 4.36 5.45
CA ILE A 137 5.91 4.51 5.95
C ILE A 137 5.26 5.77 5.39
N ASP A 138 5.95 6.92 5.46
CA ASP A 138 5.51 8.19 4.86
C ASP A 138 5.23 8.03 3.36
N ASN A 139 6.15 7.36 2.64
CA ASN A 139 5.99 7.09 1.21
C ASN A 139 4.80 6.18 0.88
N ILE A 140 4.56 5.13 1.67
CA ILE A 140 3.43 4.20 1.50
C ILE A 140 2.10 4.93 1.67
N THR A 141 1.95 5.68 2.76
CA THR A 141 0.69 6.40 3.03
C THR A 141 0.47 7.53 2.03
N SER A 142 1.55 8.21 1.59
CA SER A 142 1.48 9.20 0.51
C SER A 142 1.05 8.57 -0.82
N GLY A 143 1.62 7.43 -1.18
CA GLY A 143 1.29 6.72 -2.42
C GLY A 143 -0.14 6.20 -2.45
N ALA A 144 -0.58 5.61 -1.33
CA ALA A 144 -1.95 5.13 -1.17
C ALA A 144 -2.97 6.27 -1.26
N THR A 145 -2.75 7.37 -0.53
CA THR A 145 -3.66 8.52 -0.51
C THR A 145 -3.73 9.21 -1.87
N ALA A 146 -2.59 9.44 -2.53
CA ALA A 146 -2.58 10.07 -3.85
C ALA A 146 -3.36 9.24 -4.89
N ALA A 147 -3.22 7.92 -4.84
CA ALA A 147 -3.88 7.00 -5.76
C ALA A 147 -5.39 6.86 -5.55
N LEU A 148 -5.97 7.43 -4.47
CA LEU A 148 -7.42 7.44 -4.29
C LEU A 148 -8.13 8.16 -5.44
N GLY A 149 -7.50 9.17 -6.04
CA GLY A 149 -8.04 9.86 -7.22
C GLY A 149 -8.10 8.99 -8.48
N ASP A 150 -7.28 7.93 -8.55
CA ASP A 150 -7.18 7.04 -9.70
C ASP A 150 -8.16 5.85 -9.63
N ILE A 151 -8.89 5.70 -8.51
CA ILE A 151 -9.85 4.60 -8.35
C ILE A 151 -11.07 4.85 -9.25
N ASP A 152 -11.25 3.96 -10.22
CA ASP A 152 -12.46 3.91 -11.06
C ASP A 152 -13.38 2.76 -10.61
N VAL A 153 -14.36 3.09 -9.77
CA VAL A 153 -15.38 2.16 -9.26
C VAL A 153 -16.74 2.84 -9.32
N THR A 154 -17.75 2.16 -9.87
CA THR A 154 -19.13 2.69 -9.88
C THR A 154 -19.61 2.95 -8.45
N GLY A 155 -20.04 4.19 -8.20
CA GLY A 155 -20.52 4.64 -6.90
C GLY A 155 -19.42 5.11 -5.94
N PHE A 156 -18.17 5.21 -6.40
CA PHE A 156 -17.09 5.89 -5.68
C PHE A 156 -16.97 7.35 -6.15
N SER A 157 -16.80 8.28 -5.22
CA SER A 157 -16.81 9.72 -5.46
C SER A 157 -15.94 10.50 -4.47
N SER A 158 -15.84 11.83 -4.64
CA SER A 158 -15.10 12.69 -3.71
C SER A 158 -15.64 12.67 -2.28
N ASP A 159 -16.95 12.45 -2.10
CA ASP A 159 -17.59 12.32 -0.79
C ASP A 159 -17.02 11.15 0.03
N ASP A 160 -16.51 10.12 -0.65
CA ASP A 160 -15.95 8.92 -0.02
C ASP A 160 -14.51 9.12 0.44
N LEU A 161 -13.80 10.12 -0.08
CA LEU A 161 -12.37 10.33 0.14
C LEU A 161 -12.02 10.53 1.62
N ASN A 162 -12.87 11.23 2.38
CA ASN A 162 -12.71 11.38 3.83
C ASN A 162 -12.61 10.03 4.53
N THR A 163 -13.50 9.10 4.18
CA THR A 163 -13.50 7.75 4.75
C THR A 163 -12.29 6.95 4.26
N MET A 164 -11.97 7.03 2.97
CA MET A 164 -10.86 6.26 2.39
C MET A 164 -9.49 6.68 2.91
N VAL A 165 -9.25 7.98 3.10
CA VAL A 165 -8.02 8.47 3.73
C VAL A 165 -7.90 7.97 5.17
N GLY A 166 -9.01 7.99 5.93
CA GLY A 166 -9.03 7.40 7.27
C GLY A 166 -8.71 5.90 7.28
N LYS A 167 -9.04 5.16 6.20
CA LYS A 167 -8.69 3.74 6.06
C LYS A 167 -7.23 3.51 5.70
N VAL A 168 -6.66 4.38 4.87
CA VAL A 168 -5.22 4.39 4.58
C VAL A 168 -4.42 4.56 5.87
N THR A 169 -4.78 5.55 6.69
CA THR A 169 -4.08 5.85 7.95
C THR A 169 -4.32 4.81 9.03
N SER A 170 -5.54 4.28 9.17
CA SER A 170 -5.85 3.23 10.16
C SER A 170 -5.10 1.95 9.87
N GLY A 171 -5.04 1.53 8.61
CA GLY A 171 -4.31 0.32 8.20
C GLY A 171 -2.82 0.44 8.48
N ALA A 172 -2.20 1.56 8.06
CA ALA A 172 -0.79 1.82 8.33
C ALA A 172 -0.47 1.87 9.83
N THR A 173 -1.28 2.60 10.61
CA THR A 173 -1.11 2.74 12.07
C THR A 173 -1.26 1.39 12.78
N GLY A 174 -2.26 0.59 12.39
CA GLY A 174 -2.53 -0.71 12.99
C GLY A 174 -1.37 -1.70 12.79
N ALA A 175 -0.61 -1.58 11.72
CA ALA A 175 0.55 -2.43 11.46
C ALA A 175 1.81 -2.05 12.25
N LEU A 176 1.89 -0.82 12.79
CA LEU A 176 3.10 -0.34 13.48
C LEU A 176 3.46 -1.17 14.72
N GLY A 177 2.47 -1.78 15.37
CA GLY A 177 2.66 -2.63 16.55
C GLY A 177 3.22 -4.02 16.23
N GLU A 178 3.13 -4.45 14.97
CA GLU A 178 3.58 -5.79 14.53
C GLU A 178 5.02 -5.78 14.00
N ILE A 179 5.56 -4.59 13.71
CA ILE A 179 6.93 -4.40 13.21
C ILE A 179 7.95 -4.94 14.22
N THR A 180 8.79 -5.86 13.78
CA THR A 180 9.84 -6.47 14.58
C THR A 180 11.20 -6.31 13.90
N MET A 181 11.96 -5.28 14.30
CA MET A 181 13.32 -5.06 13.81
C MET A 181 14.27 -4.55 14.89
N THR A 182 15.57 -4.70 14.67
CA THR A 182 16.58 -4.21 15.63
C THR A 182 16.50 -2.69 15.75
N GLY A 183 16.43 -2.20 16.99
CA GLY A 183 16.38 -0.77 17.29
C GLY A 183 14.98 -0.15 17.23
N TYR A 184 13.94 -0.92 16.88
CA TYR A 184 12.55 -0.48 16.93
C TYR A 184 11.88 -0.92 18.23
N SER A 185 11.14 -0.02 18.88
CA SER A 185 10.41 -0.26 20.12
C SER A 185 9.14 0.60 20.22
N SER A 186 8.39 0.46 21.32
CA SER A 186 7.24 1.31 21.64
C SER A 186 7.57 2.81 21.66
N ASP A 187 8.81 3.18 21.97
CA ASP A 187 9.24 4.58 22.02
C ASP A 187 9.25 5.22 20.63
N ASN A 188 9.31 4.41 19.57
CA ASN A 188 9.26 4.88 18.19
C ASN A 188 7.84 5.08 17.67
N LEU A 189 6.82 4.51 18.32
CA LEU A 189 5.44 4.49 17.79
C LEU A 189 4.91 5.89 17.52
N SER A 190 5.07 6.84 18.44
CA SER A 190 4.60 8.22 18.23
C SER A 190 5.23 8.84 16.97
N SER A 191 6.54 8.67 16.78
CA SER A 191 7.23 9.17 15.58
C SER A 191 6.82 8.46 14.29
N MET A 192 6.45 7.18 14.36
CA MET A 192 5.94 6.45 13.19
C MET A 192 4.50 6.85 12.85
N VAL A 193 3.67 7.11 13.85
CA VAL A 193 2.33 7.69 13.65
C VAL A 193 2.44 9.07 13.00
N GLU A 194 3.39 9.90 13.43
CA GLU A 194 3.67 11.18 12.77
C GLU A 194 4.04 11.00 11.29
N LYS A 195 4.82 9.96 10.94
CA LYS A 195 5.15 9.62 9.54
C LYS A 195 3.93 9.15 8.75
N VAL A 196 3.05 8.33 9.35
CA VAL A 196 1.77 7.93 8.73
C VAL A 196 0.94 9.16 8.39
N THR A 197 0.75 10.05 9.37
CA THR A 197 -0.03 11.29 9.26
C THR A 197 0.58 12.24 8.24
N ALA A 198 1.90 12.42 8.24
CA ALA A 198 2.61 13.28 7.30
C ALA A 198 2.43 12.81 5.86
N GLY A 199 2.63 11.52 5.59
CA GLY A 199 2.52 10.97 4.24
C GLY A 199 1.10 11.10 3.68
N ALA A 200 0.08 10.76 4.48
CA ALA A 200 -1.32 10.91 4.09
C ALA A 200 -1.68 12.38 3.84
N THR A 201 -1.34 13.29 4.76
CA THR A 201 -1.64 14.72 4.64
C THR A 201 -0.94 15.35 3.44
N GLY A 202 0.34 15.03 3.24
CA GLY A 202 1.16 15.56 2.14
C GLY A 202 0.70 15.08 0.76
N ALA A 203 -0.11 14.03 0.70
CA ALA A 203 -0.68 13.50 -0.54
C ALA A 203 -2.08 14.05 -0.87
N LEU A 204 -2.78 14.69 0.05
CA LEU A 204 -4.14 15.20 -0.20
C LEU A 204 -4.18 16.11 -1.43
N GLY A 205 -3.23 17.05 -1.53
CA GLY A 205 -3.11 17.94 -2.68
C GLY A 205 -2.67 17.27 -3.99
N LYS A 206 -2.34 15.97 -3.99
CA LYS A 206 -2.01 15.18 -5.19
C LYS A 206 -3.21 14.44 -5.76
N ILE A 207 -4.31 14.36 -5.02
CA ILE A 207 -5.53 13.69 -5.49
C ILE A 207 -6.14 14.52 -6.63
N VAL A 208 -6.40 13.86 -7.76
CA VAL A 208 -7.06 14.46 -8.92
C VAL A 208 -8.33 13.69 -9.21
N MET A 209 -9.49 14.26 -8.86
CA MET A 209 -10.80 13.63 -9.04
C MET A 209 -11.87 14.71 -9.28
N THR A 210 -12.91 14.38 -10.05
CA THR A 210 -14.06 15.28 -10.23
C THR A 210 -14.80 15.46 -8.89
N GLY A 211 -15.06 16.72 -8.53
CA GLY A 211 -15.76 17.05 -7.28
C GLY A 211 -14.84 17.10 -6.05
N TYR A 212 -13.52 16.98 -6.23
CA TYR A 212 -12.55 17.19 -5.16
C TYR A 212 -11.84 18.55 -5.31
N ASP A 213 -11.83 19.36 -4.25
CA ASP A 213 -11.10 20.63 -4.20
C ASP A 213 -10.60 20.99 -2.78
N SER A 214 -10.06 22.20 -2.63
CA SER A 214 -9.49 22.68 -1.37
C SER A 214 -10.48 22.74 -0.20
N SER A 215 -11.78 22.82 -0.46
CA SER A 215 -12.81 22.87 0.57
C SER A 215 -13.00 21.52 1.27
N ASP A 216 -12.62 20.41 0.63
CA ASP A 216 -12.68 19.07 1.20
C ASP A 216 -11.54 18.79 2.18
N LEU A 217 -10.42 19.54 2.07
CA LEU A 217 -9.19 19.29 2.84
C LEU A 217 -9.41 19.31 4.35
N THR A 218 -10.28 20.19 4.85
CA THR A 218 -10.54 20.29 6.29
C THR A 218 -11.14 18.99 6.84
N GLY A 219 -12.13 18.42 6.14
CA GLY A 219 -12.74 17.15 6.55
C GLY A 219 -11.75 15.98 6.46
N MET A 220 -10.87 15.98 5.47
CA MET A 220 -9.86 14.93 5.32
C MET A 220 -8.80 15.00 6.41
N MET A 221 -8.37 16.21 6.77
CA MET A 221 -7.38 16.43 7.82
C MET A 221 -7.87 15.89 9.16
N GLU A 222 -9.16 16.09 9.49
CA GLU A 222 -9.79 15.54 10.70
C GLU A 222 -9.83 14.00 10.74
N LYS A 223 -9.73 13.33 9.58
CA LYS A 223 -9.69 11.86 9.49
C LYS A 223 -8.28 11.28 9.54
N VAL A 224 -7.27 12.10 9.32
CA VAL A 224 -5.85 11.69 9.35
C VAL A 224 -5.30 11.75 10.77
N THR A 225 -5.71 12.74 11.57
CA THR A 225 -5.25 12.98 12.96
C THR A 225 -6.12 12.31 14.01
#